data_AF-R0I729-F1
#
_entry.id   AF-R0I729-F1
#
_cell.length_a   1.000
_cell.length_b   1.000
_cell.length_c   1.000
_cell.angle_alpha   90.00
_cell.angle_beta   90.00
_cell.angle_gamma   90.00
#
_symmetry.space_group_name_H-M   'P 1'
#
loop_
_entity.id
_entity.type
_entity.pdbx_description
1 polymer ?
#
loop_
_entity_poly.entity_id
_entity_poly.type
_entity_poly.pdbx_seq_one_letter_code
_entity_poly.pdbx_strand_id
1 'polypeptide(L)'
;MKDLDSCLLRRFHVTNFVSGVWTAILSVLQLDNMRDTVGIGGSWSEFVDYIVASLNSDNVKLLMGQNSVSNGLEIARLVSQKAKGMPRIIVPLTKMTDSSASEAMANLSLELFRAFMNKQPLARYINYYDEATL
;
A
#
# COMPACT_ATOMS: atom_id res chain seq x y z
N MET A 1 -10.09 -12.58 -25.26
CA MET A 1 -9.17 -12.13 -24.19
C MET A 1 -10.03 -11.77 -22.98
N LYS A 2 -10.40 -12.77 -22.15
CA LYS A 2 -11.34 -12.58 -21.02
C LYS A 2 -10.87 -13.23 -19.70
N ASP A 3 -9.65 -13.76 -19.62
CA ASP A 3 -9.18 -14.53 -18.45
C ASP A 3 -7.97 -13.93 -17.72
N LEU A 4 -7.44 -12.76 -18.13
CA LEU A 4 -6.33 -12.11 -17.39
C LEU A 4 -6.77 -10.97 -16.46
N ASP A 5 -7.93 -10.36 -16.71
CA ASP A 5 -8.40 -9.21 -15.91
C ASP A 5 -8.92 -9.62 -14.51
N SER A 6 -9.20 -10.91 -14.29
CA SER A 6 -9.67 -11.44 -12.99
C SER A 6 -8.56 -11.58 -11.94
N CYS A 7 -7.29 -11.38 -12.29
CA CYS A 7 -6.14 -11.65 -11.41
C CYS A 7 -5.36 -10.40 -10.97
N LEU A 8 -5.84 -9.19 -11.25
CA LEU A 8 -5.19 -7.97 -10.76
C LEU A 8 -5.41 -7.84 -9.25
N LEU A 9 -4.50 -8.45 -8.48
CA LEU A 9 -4.47 -8.36 -7.04
C LEU A 9 -3.73 -7.09 -6.62
N ARG A 10 -4.34 -6.27 -5.76
CA ARG A 10 -3.65 -5.13 -5.13
C ARG A 10 -3.12 -5.55 -3.76
N ARG A 11 -1.81 -5.41 -3.60
CA ARG A 11 -1.12 -5.76 -2.36
C ARG A 11 -0.83 -4.52 -1.54
N PHE A 12 -1.17 -4.59 -0.25
CA PHE A 12 -0.81 -3.62 0.76
C PHE A 12 0.23 -4.25 1.68
N HIS A 13 1.28 -3.50 1.99
CA HIS A 13 2.19 -3.82 3.09
C HIS A 13 2.23 -2.65 4.05
N VAL A 14 2.11 -2.94 5.33
CA VAL A 14 2.25 -1.96 6.40
C VAL A 14 3.28 -2.49 7.38
N THR A 15 4.28 -1.68 7.72
CA THR A 15 5.35 -2.07 8.63
C THR A 15 5.73 -0.91 9.53
N ASN A 16 6.14 -1.24 10.75
CA ASN A 16 6.80 -0.29 11.65
C ASN A 16 8.33 -0.35 11.56
N PHE A 17 8.88 -1.18 10.65
CA PHE A 17 10.31 -1.47 10.50
C PHE A 17 11.02 -2.03 11.75
N VAL A 18 10.27 -2.53 12.73
CA VAL A 18 10.83 -3.06 13.99
C VAL A 18 10.36 -4.49 14.25
N SER A 19 9.05 -4.71 14.32
CA SER A 19 8.49 -5.94 14.91
C SER A 19 7.27 -6.51 14.19
N GLY A 20 6.76 -5.84 13.17
CA GLY A 20 5.58 -6.33 12.48
C GLY A 20 5.47 -5.84 11.05
N VAL A 21 5.14 -6.78 10.18
CA VAL A 21 4.67 -6.52 8.82
C VAL A 21 3.27 -7.10 8.70
N TRP A 22 2.34 -6.28 8.24
CA TRP A 22 0.97 -6.67 7.94
C TRP A 22 0.73 -6.56 6.44
N THR A 23 -0.02 -7.50 5.90
CA THR A 23 -0.34 -7.54 4.48
C THR A 23 -1.83 -7.70 4.23
N ALA A 24 -2.26 -7.20 3.08
CA ALA A 24 -3.52 -7.55 2.47
C ALA A 24 -3.33 -7.73 0.98
N ILE A 25 -4.07 -8.68 0.41
CA ILE A 25 -4.14 -8.90 -1.02
C ILE A 25 -5.63 -8.81 -1.36
N LEU A 26 -6.00 -7.76 -2.07
CA LEU A 26 -7.38 -7.51 -2.47
C LEU A 26 -7.59 -7.92 -3.92
N SER A 27 -8.61 -8.73 -4.17
CA SER A 27 -9.08 -9.04 -5.52
C SER A 27 -9.82 -7.85 -6.14
N VAL A 28 -9.97 -7.86 -7.47
CA VAL A 28 -10.76 -6.85 -8.18
C VAL A 28 -12.18 -6.76 -7.61
N LEU A 29 -12.83 -7.89 -7.36
CA LEU A 29 -14.16 -7.93 -6.74
C LEU A 29 -14.18 -7.28 -5.35
N GLN A 30 -13.16 -7.52 -4.52
CA GLN A 30 -13.07 -6.90 -3.20
C GLN A 30 -12.84 -5.39 -3.30
N LEU A 31 -12.07 -4.94 -4.29
CA LEU A 31 -11.88 -3.52 -4.56
C LEU A 31 -13.17 -2.87 -5.09
N ASP A 32 -13.92 -3.54 -5.97
CA ASP A 32 -15.20 -3.04 -6.49
C ASP A 32 -16.22 -2.90 -5.36
N ASN A 33 -16.36 -3.95 -4.54
CA ASN A 33 -17.20 -3.90 -3.34
C ASN A 33 -16.78 -2.77 -2.39
N MET A 34 -15.47 -2.54 -2.26
CA MET A 34 -14.96 -1.42 -1.47
C MET A 34 -15.32 -0.08 -2.10
N ARG A 35 -15.19 0.11 -3.42
CA ARG A 35 -15.63 1.33 -4.11
C ARG A 35 -17.10 1.63 -3.84
N ASP A 36 -17.94 0.62 -4.00
CA ASP A 36 -19.38 0.73 -3.82
C ASP A 36 -19.73 1.06 -2.36
N THR A 37 -19.03 0.45 -1.40
CA THR A 37 -19.20 0.71 0.04
C THR A 37 -18.75 2.13 0.43
N VAL A 38 -17.64 2.60 -0.14
CA VAL A 38 -17.09 3.93 0.11
C VAL A 38 -17.99 5.01 -0.52
N GLY A 39 -18.74 4.66 -1.57
CA GLY A 39 -19.70 5.54 -2.23
C GLY A 39 -19.04 6.59 -3.13
N ILE A 40 -17.85 6.29 -3.65
CA ILE A 40 -17.16 7.16 -4.62
C ILE A 40 -17.61 6.75 -6.01
N GLY A 41 -18.41 7.62 -6.64
CA GLY A 41 -18.77 7.48 -8.05
C GLY A 41 -17.60 7.81 -8.98
N GLY A 42 -17.80 7.57 -10.27
CA GLY A 42 -16.81 7.83 -11.31
C GLY A 42 -16.12 6.56 -11.80
N SER A 43 -14.99 6.77 -12.48
CA SER A 43 -14.17 5.75 -13.10
C SER A 43 -13.30 4.98 -12.09
N TRP A 44 -12.72 3.88 -12.54
CA TRP A 44 -11.80 3.10 -11.72
C TRP A 44 -10.51 3.85 -11.38
N SER A 45 -10.01 4.65 -12.33
CA SER A 45 -8.81 5.48 -12.09
C SER A 45 -9.07 6.47 -10.96
N GLU A 46 -10.21 7.16 -10.98
CA GLU A 46 -10.56 8.13 -9.94
C GLU A 46 -10.66 7.48 -8.55
N PHE A 47 -11.17 6.25 -8.49
CA PHE A 47 -11.19 5.50 -7.23
C PHE A 47 -9.78 5.12 -6.75
N VAL A 48 -8.90 4.67 -7.64
CA VAL A 48 -7.50 4.38 -7.30
C VAL A 48 -6.77 5.65 -6.86
N ASP A 49 -6.96 6.75 -7.57
CA ASP A 49 -6.40 8.06 -7.23
C ASP A 49 -6.90 8.52 -5.85
N TYR A 50 -8.17 8.24 -5.52
CA TYR A 50 -8.70 8.51 -4.20
C TYR A 50 -8.04 7.65 -3.10
N ILE A 51 -7.80 6.36 -3.34
CA ILE A 51 -7.07 5.50 -2.39
C ILE A 51 -5.68 6.07 -2.16
N VAL A 52 -4.95 6.42 -3.22
CA VAL A 52 -3.60 7.01 -3.13
C VAL A 52 -3.63 8.33 -2.37
N ALA A 53 -4.56 9.22 -2.68
CA ALA A 53 -4.72 10.50 -1.97
C ALA A 53 -5.08 10.31 -0.48
N SER A 54 -5.86 9.29 -0.16
CA SER A 54 -6.21 8.95 1.23
C SER A 54 -5.01 8.43 2.02
N LEU A 55 -4.17 7.60 1.39
CA LEU A 55 -2.95 7.07 2.00
C LEU A 55 -1.83 8.11 2.14
N ASN A 56 -1.80 9.12 1.29
CA ASN A 56 -0.85 10.24 1.36
C ASN A 56 -1.32 11.39 2.26
N SER A 57 -2.46 11.25 2.93
CA SER A 57 -3.00 12.27 3.82
C SER A 57 -2.49 12.10 5.25
N ASP A 58 -2.70 13.12 6.09
CA ASP A 58 -2.46 13.02 7.53
C ASP A 58 -3.55 12.23 8.29
N ASN A 59 -4.54 11.68 7.58
CA ASN A 59 -5.69 10.98 8.18
C ASN A 59 -5.58 9.46 7.99
N VAL A 60 -4.38 8.91 8.19
CA VAL A 60 -4.10 7.48 8.12
C VAL A 60 -3.89 6.91 9.51
N LYS A 61 -4.56 5.79 9.82
CA LYS A 61 -4.47 5.11 11.11
C LYS A 61 -4.32 3.61 10.90
N LEU A 62 -3.41 3.02 11.65
CA LEU A 62 -3.31 1.57 11.80
C LEU A 62 -4.01 1.18 13.10
N LEU A 63 -5.11 0.43 12.98
CA LEU A 63 -5.86 -0.07 14.13
C LEU A 63 -5.51 -1.53 14.35
N MET A 64 -4.85 -1.81 15.48
CA MET A 64 -4.55 -3.18 15.90
C MET A 64 -5.81 -3.80 16.51
N GLY A 65 -6.14 -5.03 16.12
CA GLY A 65 -7.23 -5.76 16.76
C GLY A 65 -6.89 -6.05 18.22
N GLN A 66 -7.70 -5.59 19.17
CA GLN A 66 -7.62 -6.08 20.54
C GLN A 66 -8.09 -7.54 20.56
N ASN A 67 -7.15 -8.48 20.75
CA ASN A 67 -7.41 -9.88 21.12
C ASN A 67 -8.28 -10.73 20.17
N SER A 68 -8.40 -10.42 18.88
CA SER A 68 -9.16 -11.27 17.96
C SER A 68 -8.26 -12.30 17.26
N VAL A 69 -7.94 -13.37 17.99
CA VAL A 69 -7.40 -14.60 17.41
C VAL A 69 -8.53 -15.28 16.63
N SER A 70 -8.98 -14.71 15.52
CA SER A 70 -9.76 -15.49 14.56
C SER A 70 -8.77 -16.41 13.87
N ASN A 71 -8.76 -17.69 14.28
CA ASN A 71 -7.92 -18.75 13.72
C ASN A 71 -6.41 -18.65 13.98
N GLY A 72 -5.95 -17.96 15.04
CA GLY A 72 -4.51 -17.87 15.35
C GLY A 72 -3.79 -16.63 14.80
N LEU A 73 -4.46 -15.88 13.92
CA LEU A 73 -3.85 -14.78 13.16
C LEU A 73 -4.04 -13.42 13.85
N GLU A 74 -2.96 -12.67 14.02
CA GLU A 74 -3.04 -11.26 14.42
C GLU A 74 -3.59 -10.41 13.26
N ILE A 75 -4.66 -9.67 13.55
CA ILE A 75 -5.37 -8.84 12.57
C ILE A 75 -5.17 -7.36 12.88
N ALA A 76 -5.04 -6.55 11.83
CA ALA A 76 -5.05 -5.10 11.90
C ALA A 76 -5.99 -4.53 10.82
N ARG A 77 -6.29 -3.23 10.90
CA ARG A 77 -7.05 -2.51 9.87
C ARG A 77 -6.32 -1.22 9.53
N LEU A 78 -6.01 -1.03 8.26
CA LEU A 78 -5.59 0.27 7.76
C LEU A 78 -6.82 1.10 7.46
N VAL A 79 -6.96 2.24 8.12
CA VAL A 79 -8.05 3.18 7.90
C VAL A 79 -7.46 4.48 7.39
N SER A 80 -7.89 4.94 6.22
CA SER A 80 -7.45 6.20 5.64
C SER A 80 -8.62 7.04 5.11
N GLN A 81 -8.45 8.35 5.08
CA GLN A 81 -9.40 9.31 4.51
C GLN A 81 -8.62 10.41 3.80
N LYS A 82 -9.08 10.88 2.63
CA LYS A 82 -8.42 12.01 1.97
C LYS A 82 -8.38 13.29 2.84
N ALA A 83 -9.44 13.53 3.61
CA ALA A 83 -9.53 14.64 4.57
C ALA A 83 -10.59 14.32 5.65
N LYS A 84 -10.60 15.08 6.75
CA LYS A 84 -11.63 14.95 7.79
C LYS A 84 -13.03 15.15 7.20
N GLY A 85 -13.93 14.19 7.45
CA GLY A 85 -15.30 14.20 6.94
C GLY A 85 -15.49 13.52 5.58
N MET A 86 -14.42 13.15 4.88
CA MET A 86 -14.50 12.42 3.61
C MET A 86 -14.71 10.91 3.82
N PRO A 87 -15.17 10.16 2.80
CA PRO A 87 -15.30 8.70 2.88
C PRO A 87 -14.02 7.98 3.37
N ARG A 88 -14.20 6.85 4.06
CA ARG A 88 -13.10 6.05 4.65
C ARG A 88 -12.75 4.88 3.75
N ILE A 89 -11.49 4.73 3.41
CA ILE A 89 -10.93 3.46 2.93
C ILE A 89 -10.56 2.62 4.15
N ILE A 90 -11.03 1.37 4.18
CA ILE A 90 -10.69 0.43 5.25
C ILE A 90 -10.16 -0.85 4.61
N VAL A 91 -8.89 -1.15 4.84
CA VAL A 91 -8.25 -2.37 4.37
C VAL A 91 -8.01 -3.29 5.57
N PRO A 92 -8.66 -4.46 5.65
CA PRO A 92 -8.33 -5.46 6.66
C PRO A 92 -6.96 -6.05 6.35
N LEU A 93 -6.13 -6.19 7.37
CA LEU A 93 -4.75 -6.65 7.26
C LEU A 93 -4.52 -7.86 8.15
N THR A 94 -3.60 -8.70 7.72
CA THR A 94 -3.16 -9.89 8.43
C THR A 94 -1.66 -9.78 8.71
N LYS A 95 -1.22 -10.14 9.92
CA LYS A 95 0.21 -10.18 10.25
C LYS A 95 0.91 -11.28 9.47
N MET A 96 2.08 -10.96 8.93
CA MET A 96 2.94 -11.91 8.22
C MET A 96 3.77 -12.73 9.19
N THR A 97 4.12 -13.95 8.80
CA THR A 97 5.10 -14.80 9.52
C THR A 97 6.51 -14.25 9.36
N ASP A 98 7.40 -14.50 10.33
CA ASP A 98 8.71 -13.83 10.45
C ASP A 98 9.60 -13.90 9.19
N SER A 99 9.66 -15.05 8.51
CA SER A 99 10.46 -15.20 7.28
C SER A 99 9.92 -14.33 6.13
N SER A 100 8.62 -14.44 5.83
CA SER A 100 7.96 -13.64 4.79
C SER A 100 7.89 -12.16 5.15
N ALA A 101 7.77 -11.82 6.44
CA ALA A 101 7.80 -10.45 6.93
C ALA A 101 9.17 -9.80 6.68
N SER A 102 10.25 -10.53 6.99
CA SER A 102 11.62 -10.04 6.78
C SER A 102 11.91 -9.75 5.31
N GLU A 103 11.49 -10.65 4.41
CA GLU A 103 11.61 -10.47 2.97
C GLU A 103 10.79 -9.26 2.47
N ALA A 104 9.53 -9.16 2.88
CA ALA A 104 8.66 -8.04 2.51
C ALA A 104 9.24 -6.69 2.97
N MET A 105 9.82 -6.65 4.18
CA MET A 105 10.48 -5.47 4.72
C MET A 105 11.76 -5.13 3.95
N ALA A 106 12.60 -6.11 3.62
CA ALA A 106 13.81 -5.90 2.82
C ALA A 106 13.48 -5.34 1.42
N ASN A 107 12.47 -5.90 0.76
CA ASN A 107 11.99 -5.42 -0.54
C ASN A 107 11.46 -3.99 -0.46
N LEU A 108 10.64 -3.69 0.55
CA LEU A 108 10.12 -2.33 0.76
C LEU A 108 11.25 -1.33 1.04
N SER A 109 12.23 -1.68 1.89
CA SER A 109 13.39 -0.84 2.18
C SER A 109 14.22 -0.55 0.93
N LEU A 110 14.42 -1.56 0.07
CA LEU A 110 15.16 -1.39 -1.19
C LEU A 110 14.43 -0.45 -2.16
N GLU A 111 13.12 -0.60 -2.31
CA GLU A 111 12.32 0.27 -3.18
C GLU A 111 12.26 1.72 -2.66
N LEU A 112 12.15 1.89 -1.33
CA LEU A 112 12.25 3.22 -0.71
C LEU A 112 13.62 3.86 -0.94
N PHE A 113 14.71 3.09 -0.81
CA PHE A 113 16.06 3.58 -1.09
C PHE A 113 16.22 3.98 -2.56
N ARG A 114 15.77 3.17 -3.50
CA ARG A 114 15.77 3.51 -4.94
C ARG A 114 14.98 4.77 -5.22
N ALA A 115 13.76 4.88 -4.68
CA ALA A 115 12.92 6.07 -4.85
C ALA A 115 13.57 7.32 -4.23
N PHE A 116 14.25 7.19 -3.10
CA PHE A 116 15.00 8.26 -2.46
C PHE A 116 16.16 8.71 -3.35
N MET A 117 16.98 7.78 -3.84
CA MET A 117 18.12 8.10 -4.72
C MET A 117 17.67 8.78 -6.01
N ASN A 118 16.54 8.36 -6.59
CA ASN A 118 15.98 8.98 -7.80
C ASN A 118 15.51 10.43 -7.56
N LYS A 119 15.20 10.80 -6.32
CA LYS A 119 14.81 12.17 -5.95
C LYS A 119 16.00 13.04 -5.55
N GLN A 120 17.19 12.46 -5.34
CA GLN A 120 18.38 13.22 -5.00
C GLN A 120 18.90 13.98 -6.23
N PRO A 121 19.20 15.29 -6.11
CA PRO A 121 19.84 16.06 -7.18
C PRO A 121 21.15 15.42 -7.70
N LEU A 122 21.81 14.63 -6.86
CA LEU A 122 23.06 13.92 -7.16
C LEU A 122 22.94 12.83 -8.24
N ALA A 123 21.77 12.21 -8.43
CA ALA A 123 21.57 11.27 -9.53
C ALA A 123 21.67 11.95 -10.91
N ARG A 124 21.44 13.27 -10.96
CA ARG A 124 21.62 14.08 -12.17
C ARG A 124 23.08 14.46 -12.43
N TYR A 125 23.90 14.56 -11.38
CA TYR A 125 25.32 14.88 -11.52
C TYR A 125 26.14 13.69 -12.03
N ILE A 126 25.80 12.46 -11.64
CA ILE A 126 26.52 11.26 -12.13
C ILE A 126 26.27 11.05 -13.63
N ASN A 127 25.04 11.28 -14.12
CA ASN A 127 24.73 11.15 -15.56
C ASN A 127 25.31 12.29 -16.43
N TYR A 128 25.58 13.46 -15.85
CA TYR A 128 26.16 14.59 -16.60
C TYR A 128 27.64 14.38 -16.95
N TYR A 129 28.38 13.61 -16.13
CA TYR A 129 29.78 13.28 -16.43
C TYR A 129 29.94 12.05 -17.35
N ASP A 130 28.90 11.22 -17.49
CA ASP A 130 28.92 10.07 -18.38
C ASP A 130 28.58 10.47 -19.83
N GLU A 131 27.67 11.42 -20.06
CA GLU A 131 27.37 11.94 -21.40
C GLU A 131 28.40 12.98 -21.92
N ALA A 132 29.17 13.62 -21.05
CA ALA A 132 30.18 14.61 -21.45
C ALA A 132 31.53 14.00 -21.87
N THR A 133 31.63 12.67 -21.93
CA THR A 133 32.87 11.93 -22.25
C THR A 133 32.75 11.13 -23.57
N LEU A 134 31.75 11.43 -24.42
CA LEU A 134 31.62 10.90 -25.79
C LEU A 134 31.76 12.00 -26.84
#